data_AF-A0A353KTB7-F1
#
_entry.id   AF-A0A353KTB7-F1
#
_cell.length_a   1.000
_cell.length_b   1.000
_cell.length_c   1.000
_cell.angle_alpha   90.00
_cell.angle_beta   90.00
_cell.angle_gamma   90.00
#
_symmetry.space_group_name_H-M   'P 1'
#
loop_
_entity.id
_entity.type
_entity.pdbx_description
1 polymer ?
#
loop_
_entity_poly.entity_id
_entity_poly.type
_entity_poly.pdbx_seq_one_letter_code
_entity_poly.pdbx_strand_id
1 'polypeptide(L)'
;MNGKSYQKTTLNLSLTNYQTKALEILLLLLVGVLIATLRAHLRIPMNIPGRHGIEVMAILISARMISQQSFASSITMLATSAMMFLPFMGFKDPTAPFMYMGVGLLLDYFWNKFSLNSKNMFMLALFGGLVYMLIPILRIGFHFSSIYVITSFVKHGIILPIFTHFIFGFVGTLLGLGIIKSIKRK
;
A
#
# COMPACT_ATOMS: atom_id res chain seq x y z
N MET A 1 -49.09 12.26 -19.52
CA MET A 1 -48.49 12.18 -18.17
C MET A 1 -47.19 12.98 -18.19
N ASN A 2 -47.13 14.10 -17.49
CA ASN A 2 -46.01 15.03 -17.54
C ASN A 2 -45.04 14.71 -16.38
N GLY A 3 -44.00 13.94 -16.65
CA GLY A 3 -43.02 13.51 -15.65
C GLY A 3 -42.06 14.65 -15.31
N LYS A 4 -42.20 15.23 -14.12
CA LYS A 4 -41.23 16.21 -13.59
C LYS A 4 -39.90 15.50 -13.35
N SER A 5 -38.89 15.84 -14.15
CA SER A 5 -37.53 15.35 -13.98
C SER A 5 -36.94 15.95 -12.70
N TYR A 6 -36.54 15.10 -11.76
CA TYR A 6 -35.92 15.53 -10.51
C TYR A 6 -34.54 16.13 -10.81
N GLN A 7 -34.40 17.43 -10.56
CA GLN A 7 -33.13 18.13 -10.65
C GLN A 7 -32.20 17.57 -9.57
N LYS A 8 -31.16 16.82 -9.97
CA LYS A 8 -30.12 16.36 -9.04
C LYS A 8 -29.39 17.59 -8.50
N THR A 9 -29.60 17.89 -7.23
CA THR A 9 -28.84 18.91 -6.50
C THR A 9 -27.41 18.41 -6.33
N THR A 10 -26.56 18.66 -7.31
CA THR A 10 -25.12 18.51 -7.13
C THR A 10 -24.69 19.67 -6.23
N LEU A 11 -24.39 19.37 -4.96
CA LEU A 11 -23.69 20.27 -4.07
C LEU A 11 -22.38 20.69 -4.76
N ASN A 12 -22.38 21.88 -5.37
CA ASN A 12 -21.19 22.51 -5.92
C ASN A 12 -20.33 22.99 -4.75
N LEU A 13 -19.61 22.06 -4.12
CA LEU A 13 -18.49 22.37 -3.25
C LEU A 13 -17.40 22.97 -4.14
N SER A 14 -17.41 24.30 -4.33
CA SER A 14 -16.33 25.03 -4.99
C SER A 14 -15.12 25.10 -4.06
N LEU A 15 -14.49 23.96 -3.83
CA LEU A 15 -13.25 23.91 -3.06
C LEU A 15 -12.14 24.59 -3.85
N THR A 16 -11.34 25.39 -3.17
CA THR A 16 -10.13 25.96 -3.77
C THR A 16 -9.09 24.85 -4.00
N ASN A 17 -8.17 25.06 -4.95
CA ASN A 17 -7.11 24.09 -5.27
C ASN A 17 -6.26 23.67 -4.05
N TYR A 18 -6.16 24.51 -3.02
CA TYR A 18 -5.45 24.18 -1.79
C TYR A 18 -6.26 23.24 -0.90
N GLN A 19 -7.57 23.49 -0.77
CA GLN A 19 -8.46 22.66 0.04
C GLN A 19 -8.59 21.25 -0.55
N THR A 20 -8.65 21.11 -1.88
CA THR A 20 -8.70 19.79 -2.53
C THR A 20 -7.41 18.99 -2.29
N LYS A 21 -6.23 19.62 -2.42
CA LYS A 21 -4.95 18.97 -2.10
C LYS A 21 -4.84 18.57 -0.63
N ALA A 22 -5.25 19.45 0.29
CA ALA A 22 -5.22 19.14 1.72
C ALA A 22 -6.12 17.95 2.06
N LEU A 23 -7.33 17.92 1.49
CA LEU A 23 -8.28 16.83 1.67
C LEU A 23 -7.78 15.52 1.06
N GLU A 24 -7.13 15.57 -0.11
CA GLU A 24 -6.51 14.41 -0.74
C GLU A 24 -5.36 13.84 0.11
N ILE A 25 -4.49 14.69 0.65
CA ILE A 25 -3.42 14.28 1.59
C ILE A 25 -4.04 13.64 2.84
N LEU A 26 -5.08 14.26 3.41
CA LEU A 26 -5.78 13.71 4.57
C LEU A 26 -6.36 12.33 4.27
N LEU A 27 -7.00 12.14 3.12
CA LEU A 27 -7.52 10.84 2.69
C LEU A 27 -6.40 9.79 2.54
N LEU A 28 -5.26 10.15 1.96
CA LEU A 28 -4.10 9.24 1.85
C LEU A 28 -3.55 8.84 3.21
N LEU A 29 -3.48 9.77 4.16
CA LEU A 29 -3.08 9.46 5.55
C LEU A 29 -4.07 8.49 6.20
N LEU A 30 -5.38 8.72 6.05
CA LEU A 30 -6.43 7.82 6.56
C LEU A 30 -6.34 6.42 5.93
N VAL A 31 -6.04 6.32 4.64
CA VAL A 31 -5.78 5.03 3.99
C VAL A 31 -4.56 4.34 4.61
N GLY A 32 -3.52 5.08 4.96
CA GLY A 32 -2.35 4.53 5.66
C GLY A 32 -2.70 3.98 7.05
N VAL A 33 -3.55 4.69 7.80
CA VAL A 33 -4.10 4.20 9.07
C VAL A 33 -4.92 2.92 8.86
N LEU A 34 -5.73 2.85 7.80
CA LEU A 34 -6.48 1.65 7.44
C LEU A 34 -5.56 0.46 7.14
N ILE A 35 -4.48 0.67 6.39
CA ILE A 35 -3.48 -0.39 6.12
C ILE A 35 -2.87 -0.89 7.43
N ALA A 36 -2.45 0.01 8.33
CA ALA A 36 -1.83 -0.37 9.59
C ALA A 36 -2.81 -1.15 10.50
N THR A 37 -4.05 -0.69 10.62
CA THR A 37 -5.08 -1.33 11.44
C THR A 37 -5.47 -2.71 10.91
N LEU A 38 -5.68 -2.84 9.59
CA LEU A 38 -5.91 -4.14 8.97
C LEU A 38 -4.75 -5.09 9.22
N ARG A 39 -3.51 -4.64 9.04
CA ARG A 39 -2.34 -5.50 9.31
C ARG A 39 -2.24 -5.93 10.77
N ALA A 40 -2.57 -5.05 11.71
CA ALA A 40 -2.52 -5.34 13.14
C ALA A 40 -3.60 -6.36 13.57
N HIS A 41 -4.80 -6.25 13.02
CA HIS A 41 -5.98 -6.97 13.53
C HIS A 41 -6.50 -8.08 12.61
N LEU A 42 -6.22 -8.03 11.31
CA LEU A 42 -6.65 -9.05 10.36
C LEU A 42 -5.79 -10.31 10.53
N ARG A 43 -6.35 -11.31 11.21
CA ARG A 43 -5.70 -12.60 11.43
C ARG A 43 -5.94 -13.51 10.24
N ILE A 44 -5.01 -13.51 9.29
CA ILE A 44 -4.99 -14.48 8.20
C ILE A 44 -4.18 -15.70 8.67
N PRO A 45 -4.79 -16.90 8.83
CA PRO A 45 -4.14 -18.09 9.38
C PRO A 45 -3.17 -18.77 8.39
N MET A 46 -2.41 -17.99 7.62
CA MET A 46 -1.35 -18.48 6.75
C MET A 46 -0.01 -18.34 7.48
N ASN A 47 0.67 -19.45 7.76
CA ASN A 47 2.00 -19.46 8.39
C ASN A 47 3.12 -19.18 7.37
N ILE A 48 2.87 -18.26 6.43
CA ILE A 48 3.76 -17.93 5.31
C ILE A 48 4.17 -16.45 5.44
N PRO A 49 5.47 -16.13 5.31
CA PRO A 49 5.95 -14.75 5.34
C PRO A 49 5.35 -13.94 4.18
N GLY A 50 5.03 -12.67 4.44
CA GLY A 50 4.57 -11.75 3.41
C GLY A 50 3.08 -11.82 3.07
N ARG A 51 2.30 -12.72 3.70
CA ARG A 51 0.85 -12.88 3.43
C ARG A 51 0.05 -11.58 3.38
N HIS A 52 0.43 -10.61 4.23
CA HIS A 52 -0.23 -9.31 4.32
C HIS A 52 -0.02 -8.42 3.07
N GLY A 53 0.80 -8.87 2.12
CA GLY A 53 1.07 -8.15 0.87
C GLY A 53 -0.14 -8.07 -0.03
N ILE A 54 -1.06 -9.02 0.08
CA ILE A 54 -2.30 -9.02 -0.70
C ILE A 54 -3.10 -7.76 -0.34
N GLU A 55 -3.48 -7.58 0.92
CA GLU A 55 -4.29 -6.45 1.35
C GLU A 55 -3.52 -5.12 1.33
N VAL A 56 -2.24 -5.12 1.74
CA VAL A 56 -1.42 -3.90 1.76
C VAL A 56 -1.28 -3.34 0.34
N MET A 57 -0.85 -4.15 -0.62
CA MET A 57 -0.64 -3.68 -1.99
C MET A 57 -1.95 -3.41 -2.71
N ALA A 58 -3.01 -4.17 -2.43
CA ALA A 58 -4.33 -3.90 -3.01
C ALA A 58 -4.84 -2.50 -2.63
N ILE A 59 -4.76 -2.15 -1.34
CA ILE A 59 -5.21 -0.84 -0.85
C ILE A 59 -4.27 0.27 -1.33
N LEU A 60 -2.95 0.08 -1.21
CA LEU A 60 -1.96 1.08 -1.59
C LEU A 60 -2.02 1.45 -3.08
N ILE A 61 -2.10 0.44 -3.96
CA ILE A 61 -2.23 0.67 -5.40
C ILE A 61 -3.56 1.34 -5.73
N SER A 62 -4.65 0.93 -5.07
CA SER A 62 -5.95 1.58 -5.26
C SER A 62 -5.88 3.07 -4.93
N ALA A 63 -5.27 3.43 -3.80
CA ALA A 63 -5.08 4.82 -3.38
C ALA A 63 -4.19 5.60 -4.37
N ARG A 64 -3.05 5.01 -4.77
CA ARG A 64 -2.13 5.59 -5.77
C ARG A 64 -2.80 5.88 -7.12
N MET A 65 -3.73 5.03 -7.55
CA MET A 65 -4.46 5.17 -8.82
C MET A 65 -5.60 6.20 -8.79
N ILE A 66 -6.14 6.47 -7.61
CA ILE A 66 -7.20 7.47 -7.40
C ILE A 66 -6.57 8.85 -7.22
N SER A 67 -5.43 8.91 -6.54
CA SER A 67 -4.72 10.13 -6.20
C SER A 67 -3.96 10.73 -7.39
N GLN A 68 -3.94 12.05 -7.47
CA GLN A 68 -3.15 12.86 -8.40
C GLN A 68 -1.80 13.28 -7.79
N GLN A 69 -1.61 13.15 -6.46
CA GLN A 69 -0.36 13.48 -5.79
C GLN A 69 0.83 12.63 -6.28
N SER A 70 1.96 13.24 -6.58
CA SER A 70 3.19 12.57 -7.03
C SER A 70 3.80 11.64 -5.97
N PHE A 71 3.53 11.89 -4.69
CA PHE A 71 4.02 11.13 -3.53
C PHE A 71 2.91 10.39 -2.78
N ALA A 72 1.84 10.00 -3.48
CA ALA A 72 0.65 9.44 -2.84
C ALA A 72 0.95 8.16 -2.02
N SER A 73 1.81 7.27 -2.55
CA SER A 73 2.16 6.03 -1.85
C SER A 73 3.01 6.32 -0.63
N SER A 74 3.97 7.25 -0.74
CA SER A 74 4.84 7.66 0.35
C SER A 74 4.06 8.30 1.49
N ILE A 75 3.09 9.17 1.19
CA ILE A 75 2.21 9.77 2.21
C ILE A 75 1.38 8.68 2.91
N THR A 76 0.80 7.77 2.14
CA THR A 76 0.03 6.64 2.69
C THR A 76 0.90 5.76 3.59
N MET A 77 2.12 5.45 3.15
CA MET A 77 3.05 4.61 3.88
C MET A 77 3.69 5.30 5.07
N LEU A 78 3.82 6.63 5.04
CA LEU A 78 4.25 7.42 6.19
C LEU A 78 3.25 7.28 7.34
N ALA A 79 1.94 7.45 7.07
CA ALA A 79 0.90 7.23 8.07
C ALA A 79 0.88 5.78 8.57
N THR A 80 1.01 4.81 7.65
CA THR A 80 1.12 3.39 8.02
C THR A 80 2.27 3.15 8.98
N SER A 81 3.45 3.72 8.69
CA SER A 81 4.67 3.56 9.47
C SER A 81 4.58 4.27 10.83
N ALA A 82 4.00 5.47 10.88
CA ALA A 82 3.74 6.19 12.12
C ALA A 82 2.83 5.39 13.05
N MET A 83 1.77 4.79 12.51
CA MET A 83 0.87 3.92 13.28
C MET A 83 1.58 2.68 13.84
N MET A 84 2.59 2.15 13.16
CA MET A 84 3.34 0.98 13.65
C MET A 84 4.17 1.27 14.91
N PHE A 85 4.49 2.52 15.21
CA PHE A 85 5.15 2.90 16.46
C PHE A 85 4.22 2.94 17.67
N LEU A 86 2.90 2.92 17.47
CA LEU A 86 1.95 3.02 18.57
C LEU A 86 1.86 1.68 19.32
N PRO A 87 2.06 1.67 20.66
CA PRO A 87 2.19 0.43 21.42
C PRO A 87 0.93 -0.43 21.39
N PHE A 88 -0.26 0.19 21.30
CA PHE A 88 -1.54 -0.52 21.25
C PHE A 88 -1.80 -1.26 19.92
N MET A 89 -1.00 -1.01 18.87
CA MET A 89 -1.14 -1.68 17.57
C MET A 89 -0.51 -3.08 17.55
N GLY A 90 0.27 -3.45 18.58
CA GLY A 90 0.77 -4.82 18.76
C GLY A 90 1.89 -5.25 17.80
N PHE A 91 2.54 -4.32 17.10
CA PHE A 91 3.70 -4.61 16.25
C PHE A 91 4.93 -4.89 17.12
N LYS A 92 5.55 -6.06 16.93
CA LYS A 92 6.73 -6.50 17.70
C LYS A 92 8.06 -6.23 17.03
N ASP A 93 8.04 -5.97 15.72
CA ASP A 93 9.24 -5.78 14.91
C ASP A 93 9.57 -4.28 14.82
N PRO A 94 10.63 -3.79 15.49
CA PRO A 94 10.97 -2.37 15.52
C PRO A 94 11.46 -1.85 14.17
N THR A 95 11.85 -2.74 13.26
CA THR A 95 12.30 -2.36 11.91
C THR A 95 11.15 -2.20 10.92
N ALA A 96 9.94 -2.68 11.27
CA ALA A 96 8.78 -2.68 10.39
C ALA A 96 8.38 -1.29 9.87
N PRO A 97 8.34 -0.21 10.68
CA PRO A 97 8.01 1.12 10.19
C PRO A 97 8.91 1.56 9.02
N PHE A 98 10.22 1.34 9.12
CA PHE A 98 11.17 1.73 8.08
C PHE A 98 10.99 0.93 6.79
N MET A 99 10.73 -0.36 6.90
CA MET A 99 10.47 -1.22 5.73
C MET A 99 9.20 -0.79 4.99
N TYR A 100 8.13 -0.47 5.71
CA TYR A 100 6.88 -0.02 5.12
C TYR A 100 6.99 1.40 4.53
N MET A 101 7.77 2.30 5.14
CA MET A 101 8.10 3.59 4.51
C MET A 101 8.85 3.39 3.18
N GLY A 102 9.81 2.46 3.14
CA GLY A 102 10.55 2.10 1.92
C GLY A 102 9.65 1.61 0.79
N VAL A 103 8.61 0.82 1.11
CA VAL A 103 7.60 0.36 0.14
C VAL A 103 6.93 1.54 -0.57
N GLY A 104 6.53 2.58 0.17
CA GLY A 104 5.86 3.76 -0.40
C GLY A 104 6.79 4.58 -1.30
N LEU A 105 8.02 4.82 -0.84
CA LEU A 105 9.03 5.55 -1.59
C LEU A 105 9.40 4.85 -2.90
N LEU A 106 9.62 3.53 -2.86
CA LEU A 106 9.97 2.75 -4.05
C LEU A 106 8.81 2.69 -5.05
N LEU A 107 7.57 2.58 -4.55
CA LEU A 107 6.39 2.61 -5.43
C LEU A 107 6.24 3.94 -6.14
N ASP A 108 6.37 5.07 -5.43
CA ASP A 108 6.29 6.39 -6.06
C ASP A 108 7.46 6.63 -7.03
N TYR A 109 8.66 6.13 -6.70
CA TYR A 109 9.79 6.15 -7.62
C TYR A 109 9.46 5.42 -8.92
N PHE A 110 8.99 4.17 -8.86
CA PHE A 110 8.60 3.43 -10.06
C PHE A 110 7.44 4.10 -10.80
N TRP A 111 6.44 4.60 -10.08
CA TRP A 111 5.28 5.27 -10.65
C TRP A 111 5.68 6.47 -11.50
N ASN A 112 6.54 7.33 -10.95
CA ASN A 112 6.99 8.55 -11.61
C ASN A 112 8.01 8.26 -12.71
N LYS A 113 8.94 7.31 -12.50
CA LYS A 113 10.04 7.02 -13.44
C LYS A 113 9.58 6.26 -14.68
N PHE A 114 8.69 5.29 -14.53
CA PHE A 114 8.23 4.44 -15.63
C PHE A 114 6.86 4.86 -16.18
N SER A 115 6.37 6.03 -15.76
CA SER A 115 5.05 6.58 -16.14
C SER A 115 3.95 5.51 -16.05
N LEU A 116 3.94 4.78 -14.93
CA LEU A 116 3.08 3.63 -14.75
C LEU A 116 1.62 4.05 -14.89
N ASN A 117 0.94 3.49 -15.89
CA ASN A 117 -0.45 3.76 -16.16
C ASN A 117 -1.27 2.47 -16.13
N SER A 118 -2.59 2.61 -15.95
CA SER A 118 -3.52 1.50 -15.78
C SER A 118 -3.65 0.57 -17.00
N LYS A 119 -3.01 0.90 -18.14
CA LYS A 119 -3.12 0.11 -19.37
C LYS A 119 -2.33 -1.20 -19.26
N ASN A 120 -1.13 -1.17 -18.67
CA ASN A 120 -0.29 -2.38 -18.54
C ASN A 120 -0.39 -2.96 -17.11
N MET A 121 -1.48 -3.70 -16.87
CA MET A 121 -1.75 -4.32 -15.55
C MET A 121 -0.67 -5.29 -15.11
N PHE A 122 -0.11 -6.06 -16.05
CA PHE A 122 0.92 -7.03 -15.74
C PHE A 122 2.21 -6.35 -15.29
N MET A 123 2.63 -5.29 -15.97
CA MET A 123 3.80 -4.51 -15.58
C MET A 123 3.61 -3.84 -14.21
N LEU A 124 2.42 -3.29 -13.95
CA LEU A 124 2.08 -2.75 -12.63
C LEU A 124 2.16 -3.82 -11.53
N ALA A 125 1.64 -5.03 -11.79
CA ALA A 125 1.73 -6.15 -10.86
C ALA A 125 3.17 -6.60 -10.61
N LEU A 126 4.00 -6.67 -11.66
CA LEU A 126 5.43 -6.96 -11.51
C LEU A 126 6.11 -5.92 -10.60
N PHE A 127 5.91 -4.63 -10.86
CA PHE A 127 6.45 -3.58 -10.00
C PHE A 127 5.89 -3.66 -8.57
N GLY A 128 4.63 -4.00 -8.40
CA GLY A 128 4.03 -4.23 -7.09
C GLY A 128 4.68 -5.37 -6.32
N GLY A 129 5.00 -6.48 -7.00
CA GLY A 129 5.78 -7.58 -6.42
C GLY A 129 7.19 -7.14 -6.04
N LEU A 130 7.89 -6.44 -6.94
CA LEU A 130 9.25 -5.91 -6.69
C LEU A 130 9.27 -4.92 -5.51
N VAL A 131 8.25 -4.08 -5.40
CA VAL A 131 8.08 -3.14 -4.30
C VAL A 131 7.87 -3.87 -2.99
N TYR A 132 7.00 -4.88 -2.94
CA TYR A 132 6.69 -5.54 -1.68
C TYR A 132 7.80 -6.49 -1.19
N MET A 133 8.58 -7.07 -2.10
CA MET A 133 9.78 -7.84 -1.74
C MET A 133 10.91 -6.98 -1.16
N LEU A 134 10.81 -5.64 -1.21
CA LEU A 134 11.74 -4.75 -0.53
C LEU A 134 11.77 -5.01 0.98
N ILE A 135 10.66 -5.43 1.59
CA ILE A 135 10.57 -5.73 3.02
C ILE A 135 11.61 -6.77 3.44
N PRO A 136 11.61 -8.01 2.91
CA PRO A 136 12.63 -8.99 3.27
C PRO A 136 14.04 -8.57 2.81
N ILE A 137 14.21 -7.78 1.75
CA ILE A 137 15.54 -7.29 1.33
C ILE A 137 16.13 -6.33 2.38
N LEU A 138 15.36 -5.33 2.81
CA LEU A 138 15.80 -4.40 3.86
C LEU A 138 16.05 -5.13 5.18
N ARG A 139 15.20 -6.11 5.48
CA ARG A 139 15.33 -6.98 6.66
C ARG A 139 16.66 -7.75 6.67
N ILE A 140 17.16 -8.19 5.52
CA ILE A 140 18.50 -8.81 5.41
C ILE A 140 19.58 -7.80 5.83
N GLY A 141 19.48 -6.55 5.36
CA GLY A 141 20.38 -5.48 5.75
C GLY A 141 20.42 -5.26 7.27
N PHE A 142 19.26 -5.20 7.92
CA PHE A 142 19.16 -5.08 9.39
C PHE A 142 19.65 -6.31 10.14
N HIS A 143 19.50 -7.50 9.56
CA HIS A 143 19.98 -8.73 10.18
C HIS A 143 21.50 -8.77 10.25
N PHE A 144 22.19 -8.38 9.17
CA PHE A 144 23.64 -8.36 9.12
C PHE A 144 24.28 -7.18 9.87
N SER A 145 23.54 -6.09 10.11
CA SER A 145 24.03 -4.97 10.93
C SER A 145 23.99 -5.23 12.45
N SER A 146 23.63 -6.44 12.89
CA SER A 146 23.56 -6.89 14.30
C SER A 146 22.56 -6.14 15.20
N ILE A 147 21.63 -5.37 14.62
CA ILE A 147 20.66 -4.57 15.41
C ILE A 147 19.48 -5.44 15.89
N TYR A 148 19.17 -6.56 15.23
CA TYR A 148 18.04 -7.41 15.62
C TYR A 148 18.10 -8.82 14.97
N VAL A 149 17.88 -9.89 15.75
CA VAL A 149 17.77 -11.26 15.22
C VAL A 149 16.36 -11.48 14.67
N ILE A 150 16.27 -11.76 13.37
CA ILE A 150 14.98 -11.81 12.68
C ILE A 150 14.51 -13.27 12.51
N THR A 151 13.48 -13.63 13.26
CA THR A 151 12.94 -15.00 13.37
C THR A 151 12.45 -15.60 12.05
N SER A 152 12.02 -14.77 11.08
CA SER A 152 11.52 -15.26 9.80
C SER A 152 12.58 -15.96 8.96
N PHE A 153 13.83 -15.49 9.01
CA PHE A 153 14.94 -16.13 8.27
C PHE A 153 15.43 -17.39 8.97
N VAL A 154 15.40 -17.41 10.30
CA VAL A 154 15.72 -18.61 11.08
C VAL A 154 14.73 -19.74 10.77
N LYS A 155 13.43 -19.42 10.64
CA LYS A 155 12.37 -20.42 10.42
C LYS A 155 12.23 -20.90 8.96
N HIS A 156 12.46 -20.02 7.99
CA HIS A 156 12.10 -20.28 6.59
C HIS A 156 13.27 -20.11 5.59
N GLY A 157 14.46 -19.74 6.07
CA GLY A 157 15.56 -19.29 5.21
C GLY A 157 15.28 -17.93 4.56
N ILE A 158 16.19 -17.49 3.69
CA ILE A 158 16.15 -16.17 3.05
C ILE A 158 15.29 -16.18 1.78
N ILE A 159 15.35 -17.27 1.00
CA ILE A 159 14.72 -17.36 -0.33
C ILE A 159 13.19 -17.30 -0.22
N LEU A 160 12.60 -18.08 0.70
CA LEU A 160 11.15 -18.18 0.80
C LEU A 160 10.49 -16.82 1.13
N PRO A 161 10.93 -16.05 2.15
CA PRO A 161 10.39 -14.71 2.39
C PRO A 161 10.48 -13.77 1.19
N ILE A 162 11.61 -13.75 0.46
CA ILE A 162 11.75 -12.89 -0.73
C ILE A 162 10.70 -13.28 -1.77
N PHE A 163 10.63 -14.57 -2.10
CA PHE A 163 9.73 -15.07 -3.14
C PHE A 163 8.26 -14.87 -2.77
N THR A 164 7.86 -15.18 -1.53
CA THR A 164 6.46 -15.03 -1.14
C THR A 164 6.03 -13.58 -1.02
N HIS A 165 6.89 -12.66 -0.57
CA HIS A 165 6.56 -11.23 -0.61
C HIS A 165 6.40 -10.73 -2.05
N PHE A 166 7.24 -11.18 -2.97
CA PHE A 166 7.07 -10.86 -4.39
C PHE A 166 5.70 -11.33 -4.90
N ILE A 167 5.34 -12.61 -4.67
CA ILE A 167 4.06 -13.17 -5.13
C ILE A 167 2.87 -12.46 -4.48
N PHE A 168 2.89 -12.25 -3.16
CA PHE A 168 1.79 -11.58 -2.47
C PHE A 168 1.64 -10.12 -2.88
N GLY A 169 2.75 -9.41 -3.12
CA GLY A 169 2.72 -8.04 -3.65
C GLY A 169 2.19 -7.97 -5.08
N PHE A 170 2.57 -8.93 -5.92
CA PHE A 170 2.07 -9.08 -7.28
C PHE A 170 0.56 -9.31 -7.30
N VAL A 171 0.08 -10.29 -6.53
CA VAL A 171 -1.35 -10.64 -6.42
C VAL A 171 -2.15 -9.48 -5.82
N GLY A 172 -1.66 -8.88 -4.74
CA GLY A 172 -2.31 -7.72 -4.12
C GLY A 172 -2.48 -6.56 -5.10
N THR A 173 -1.44 -6.29 -5.90
CA THR A 173 -1.49 -5.24 -6.92
C THR A 173 -2.52 -5.55 -8.01
N LEU A 174 -2.61 -6.80 -8.48
CA LEU A 174 -3.66 -7.21 -9.43
C LEU A 174 -5.06 -7.00 -8.85
N LEU A 175 -5.27 -7.34 -7.57
CA LEU A 175 -6.55 -7.11 -6.89
C LEU A 175 -6.90 -5.62 -6.82
N GLY A 176 -5.96 -4.77 -6.41
CA GLY A 176 -6.17 -3.32 -6.37
C GLY A 176 -6.52 -2.75 -7.76
N LEU A 177 -5.78 -3.17 -8.79
CA LEU A 177 -6.08 -2.80 -10.18
C LEU A 177 -7.47 -3.25 -10.63
N GLY A 178 -7.86 -4.47 -10.27
CA GLY A 178 -9.18 -5.03 -10.56
C GLY A 178 -10.30 -4.23 -9.93
N ILE A 179 -10.14 -3.82 -8.66
CA ILE A 179 -11.10 -2.99 -7.92
C ILE A 179 -11.28 -1.64 -8.64
N ILE A 180 -10.18 -0.94 -8.93
CA ILE A 180 -10.25 0.38 -9.57
C ILE A 180 -10.85 0.30 -10.97
N LYS A 181 -10.47 -0.70 -11.78
CA LYS A 181 -11.05 -0.88 -13.12
C LYS A 181 -12.54 -1.21 -13.05
N SER A 182 -12.98 -1.97 -12.05
CA SER A 182 -14.40 -2.31 -11.87
C SER A 182 -15.23 -1.08 -11.49
N ILE A 183 -14.68 -0.18 -10.67
CA ILE A 183 -15.33 1.08 -10.30
C ILE A 183 -15.41 2.03 -11.50
N LYS A 184 -14.33 2.17 -12.29
CA LYS A 184 -14.26 3.09 -13.45
C LYS A 184 -14.97 2.59 -14.71
N ARG A 185 -15.44 1.33 -14.74
CA ARG A 185 -16.18 0.74 -15.88
C ARG A 185 -17.69 1.02 -15.85
N LYS A 186 -18.17 1.69 -14.80
CA LYS A 186 -19.52 2.25 -14.74
C LYS A 186 -19.49 3.73 -15.07
#